data_AF-A0A5F1ZSX7-F1
#
_entry.id   AF-A0A5F1ZSX7-F1
#
_cell.length_a   1.000
_cell.length_b   1.000
_cell.length_c   1.000
_cell.angle_alpha   90.00
_cell.angle_beta   90.00
_cell.angle_gamma   90.00
#
_symmetry.space_group_name_H-M   'P 1'
#
loop_
_entity.id
_entity.type
_entity.pdbx_description
1 polymer ?
#
loop_
_entity_poly.entity_id
_entity_poly.type
_entity_poly.pdbx_seq_one_letter_code
_entity_poly.pdbx_strand_id
1 'polypeptide(L)'
;MQIRSYNWKSANRIKFRKFLLLSGLFLFAACKSYELKQEAKNIYVMPIRSQLLKYIKTNSGDANSQLYNCKFLGSIKSNWRHIKWSEENQIERERILADEEKKAQNDILNQASESGANLVFIDKSGTSGSNDDLTYSGTVTGISYKCDSLETLRTLQAGLDIEEERRKNDEQKQRDIDEERQLVELYSKPKNWLTCILSGYSNLPPSTSKQMLYSKFKPSAYDSSEQCADAAWLKNKIAVEFGIKCACNFTKLDRRKVETEYGK
;
A
#
# COMPACT_ATOMS: atom_id res chain seq x y z
N MET A 1 62.35 0.71 -70.84
CA MET A 1 62.24 1.09 -69.42
C MET A 1 62.50 2.59 -69.33
N GLN A 2 61.44 3.39 -69.31
CA GLN A 2 61.49 4.86 -69.16
C GLN A 2 60.10 5.31 -68.70
N ILE A 3 60.07 6.01 -67.57
CA ILE A 3 58.88 6.56 -66.93
C ILE A 3 58.48 7.82 -67.69
N ARG A 4 57.21 7.90 -68.14
CA ARG A 4 56.58 9.15 -68.56
C ARG A 4 55.46 9.48 -67.58
N SER A 5 55.66 10.58 -66.87
CA SER A 5 54.62 11.31 -66.16
C SER A 5 53.69 11.99 -67.17
N TYR A 6 52.38 11.89 -66.94
CA TYR A 6 51.41 12.81 -67.54
C TYR A 6 50.49 13.34 -66.46
N ASN A 7 50.46 14.67 -66.43
CA ASN A 7 49.66 15.53 -65.59
C ASN A 7 48.45 15.96 -66.45
N TRP A 8 47.22 15.68 -66.04
CA TRP A 8 46.03 16.25 -66.69
C TRP A 8 45.06 16.81 -65.64
N LYS A 9 44.96 18.14 -65.66
CA LYS A 9 43.92 18.92 -65.02
C LYS A 9 42.60 18.81 -65.80
N SER A 10 41.52 18.92 -65.02
CA SER A 10 40.18 19.42 -65.35
C SER A 10 39.37 18.73 -66.44
N ALA A 11 38.25 18.13 -66.05
CA ALA A 11 36.91 18.63 -66.36
C ALA A 11 35.86 17.66 -65.83
N ASN A 12 35.00 18.13 -64.92
CA ASN A 12 33.57 17.78 -64.80
C ASN A 12 33.05 18.20 -63.41
N ARG A 13 32.88 19.51 -63.23
CA ARG A 13 31.82 20.04 -62.38
C ARG A 13 30.53 20.03 -63.20
N ILE A 14 29.40 19.91 -62.50
CA ILE A 14 28.01 19.95 -63.00
C ILE A 14 27.46 18.56 -63.33
N LYS A 15 27.02 17.83 -62.28
CA LYS A 15 25.81 16.97 -62.24
C LYS A 15 25.68 16.18 -60.93
N PHE A 16 25.88 16.80 -59.76
CA PHE A 16 25.65 16.14 -58.46
C PHE A 16 25.04 17.08 -57.42
N ARG A 17 24.00 17.83 -57.81
CA ARG A 17 23.13 18.55 -56.86
C ARG A 17 21.68 18.42 -57.28
N LYS A 18 21.14 17.20 -57.19
CA LYS A 18 19.68 16.97 -57.25
C LYS A 18 19.21 15.66 -56.61
N PHE A 19 20.03 15.04 -55.75
CA PHE A 19 19.71 13.74 -55.13
C PHE A 19 19.80 13.73 -53.59
N LEU A 20 19.77 14.89 -52.94
CA LEU A 20 19.90 15.04 -51.48
C LEU A 20 18.78 15.91 -50.87
N LEU A 21 17.54 15.75 -51.34
CA LEU A 21 16.37 16.47 -50.80
C LEU A 21 15.12 15.61 -50.63
N LEU A 22 15.24 14.28 -50.48
CA LEU A 22 14.07 13.38 -50.31
C LEU A 22 14.18 12.36 -49.18
N SER A 23 15.16 12.49 -48.28
CA SER A 23 15.29 11.65 -47.07
C SER A 23 15.42 12.49 -45.79
N GLY A 24 14.71 13.62 -45.75
CA GLY A 24 14.35 14.28 -44.49
C GLY A 24 13.09 13.64 -43.90
N LEU A 25 13.10 12.33 -43.70
CA LEU A 25 12.02 11.65 -43.00
C LEU A 25 12.12 12.06 -41.53
N PHE A 26 11.10 12.80 -41.10
CA PHE A 26 10.69 13.13 -39.74
C PHE A 26 11.19 12.12 -38.67
N LEU A 27 12.40 12.35 -38.15
CA LEU A 27 12.80 11.92 -36.80
C LEU A 27 12.45 13.08 -35.85
N PHE A 28 11.17 13.45 -35.81
CA PHE A 28 10.66 14.03 -34.57
C PHE A 28 10.60 12.87 -33.60
N ALA A 29 11.68 12.70 -32.83
CA ALA A 29 11.59 12.05 -31.54
C ALA A 29 10.46 12.78 -30.80
N ALA A 30 9.27 12.19 -30.81
CA ALA A 30 8.12 12.71 -30.10
C ALA A 30 8.58 12.79 -28.64
N CYS A 31 8.85 14.01 -28.18
CA CYS A 31 9.05 14.27 -26.77
C CYS A 31 7.75 13.80 -26.13
N LYS A 32 7.77 12.64 -25.46
CA LYS A 32 6.59 12.12 -24.76
C LYS A 32 6.21 13.18 -23.74
N SER A 33 5.19 13.97 -24.05
CA SER A 33 4.62 14.87 -23.07
C SER A 33 3.92 14.00 -22.04
N TYR A 34 4.46 13.95 -20.83
CA TYR A 34 3.84 13.28 -19.68
C TYR A 34 2.60 14.05 -19.16
N GLU A 35 2.18 15.10 -19.87
CA GLU A 35 0.92 15.77 -19.66
C GLU A 35 -0.23 14.83 -20.03
N LEU A 36 -1.28 14.87 -19.21
CA LEU A 36 -2.49 14.10 -19.43
C LEU A 36 -3.27 14.69 -20.61
N LYS A 37 -3.40 13.93 -21.70
CA LYS A 37 -4.17 14.33 -22.88
C LYS A 37 -5.64 14.53 -22.51
N GLN A 38 -6.32 15.42 -23.24
CA GLN A 38 -7.69 15.77 -22.90
C GLN A 38 -8.67 14.60 -23.00
N GLU A 39 -8.43 13.68 -23.94
CA GLU A 39 -9.20 12.44 -24.10
C GLU A 39 -9.04 11.50 -22.88
N ALA A 40 -7.82 11.43 -22.32
CA ALA A 40 -7.50 10.59 -21.18
C ALA A 40 -8.13 11.10 -19.86
N LYS A 41 -8.57 12.36 -19.79
CA LYS A 41 -9.25 12.91 -18.60
C LYS A 41 -10.62 12.28 -18.33
N ASN A 42 -11.22 11.63 -19.33
CA ASN A 42 -12.52 10.98 -19.21
C ASN A 42 -12.41 9.50 -18.79
N ILE A 43 -11.20 8.99 -18.58
CA ILE A 43 -10.98 7.63 -18.11
C ILE A 43 -11.29 7.55 -16.63
N TYR A 44 -12.16 6.62 -16.24
CA TYR A 44 -12.39 6.30 -14.85
C TYR A 44 -11.24 5.45 -14.31
N VAL A 45 -10.60 5.93 -13.24
CA VAL A 45 -9.40 5.31 -12.67
C VAL A 45 -9.74 4.69 -11.32
N MET A 46 -9.34 3.43 -11.14
CA MET A 46 -9.59 2.67 -9.92
C MET A 46 -8.34 1.94 -9.45
N PRO A 47 -8.21 1.58 -8.16
CA PRO A 47 -7.10 0.74 -7.71
C PRO A 47 -7.27 -0.71 -8.19
N ILE A 48 -6.16 -1.39 -8.47
CA ILE A 48 -6.17 -2.81 -8.89
C ILE A 48 -6.79 -3.75 -7.86
N ARG A 49 -6.78 -3.36 -6.58
CA ARG A 49 -7.35 -4.14 -5.47
C ARG A 49 -8.86 -3.90 -5.27
N SER A 50 -9.51 -3.15 -6.16
CA SER A 50 -10.94 -2.89 -6.08
C SER A 50 -11.77 -4.17 -6.23
N GLN A 51 -12.90 -4.25 -5.51
CA GLN A 51 -13.88 -5.32 -5.70
C GLN A 51 -14.45 -5.32 -7.11
N LEU A 52 -14.57 -4.13 -7.73
CA LEU A 52 -15.06 -4.02 -9.10
C LEU A 52 -14.18 -4.77 -10.10
N LEU A 53 -12.85 -4.72 -9.98
CA LEU A 53 -11.99 -5.51 -10.87
C LEU A 53 -12.26 -7.01 -10.71
N LYS A 54 -12.41 -7.48 -9.47
CA LYS A 54 -12.73 -8.89 -9.18
C LYS A 54 -14.08 -9.25 -9.78
N TYR A 55 -15.09 -8.41 -9.58
CA TYR A 55 -16.43 -8.60 -10.10
C TYR A 55 -16.46 -8.60 -11.64
N ILE A 56 -15.76 -7.69 -12.31
CA ILE A 56 -15.61 -7.67 -13.78
C ILE A 56 -14.98 -8.97 -14.26
N LYS A 57 -13.88 -9.42 -13.64
CA LYS A 57 -13.19 -10.67 -14.06
C LYS A 57 -14.08 -11.90 -13.89
N THR A 58 -14.92 -11.94 -12.85
CA THR A 58 -15.82 -13.06 -12.58
C THR A 58 -17.04 -13.07 -13.52
N ASN A 59 -17.53 -11.88 -13.92
CA ASN A 59 -18.79 -11.76 -14.66
C ASN A 59 -18.61 -11.31 -16.12
N SER A 60 -17.38 -11.13 -16.61
CA SER A 60 -17.14 -10.76 -18.01
C SER A 60 -17.57 -11.89 -18.94
N GLY A 61 -18.51 -11.60 -19.84
CA GLY A 61 -19.06 -12.57 -20.81
C GLY A 61 -20.36 -13.25 -20.38
N ASP A 62 -20.86 -12.99 -19.17
CA ASP A 62 -22.23 -13.38 -18.80
C ASP A 62 -23.23 -12.43 -19.46
N ALA A 63 -24.09 -12.96 -20.34
CA ALA A 63 -25.11 -12.20 -21.07
C ALA A 63 -26.14 -11.51 -20.15
N ASN A 64 -26.28 -12.00 -18.91
CA ASN A 64 -27.19 -11.41 -17.92
C ASN A 64 -26.50 -10.37 -17.02
N SER A 65 -25.18 -10.20 -17.16
CA SER A 65 -24.42 -9.23 -16.37
C SER A 65 -24.56 -7.84 -16.97
N GLN A 66 -24.71 -6.84 -16.09
CA GLN A 66 -24.62 -5.42 -16.46
C GLN A 66 -23.25 -5.03 -17.05
N LEU A 67 -22.27 -5.95 -16.97
CA LEU A 67 -20.92 -5.80 -17.50
C LEU A 67 -20.65 -6.66 -18.74
N TYR A 68 -21.69 -7.23 -19.37
CA TYR A 68 -21.53 -8.04 -20.58
C TYR A 68 -20.71 -7.31 -21.66
N ASN A 69 -20.90 -5.99 -21.78
CA ASN A 69 -20.19 -5.16 -22.74
C ASN A 69 -18.89 -4.52 -22.18
N CYS A 70 -18.35 -5.01 -21.06
CA CYS A 70 -17.03 -4.61 -20.57
C CYS A 70 -15.93 -5.49 -21.17
N LYS A 71 -15.26 -4.97 -22.20
CA LYS A 71 -14.17 -5.66 -22.90
C LYS A 71 -12.81 -5.31 -22.29
N PHE A 72 -12.04 -6.35 -21.95
CA PHE A 72 -10.62 -6.20 -21.60
C PHE A 72 -9.82 -5.77 -22.83
N LEU A 73 -9.02 -4.72 -22.70
CA LEU A 73 -8.20 -4.17 -23.79
C LEU A 73 -6.72 -4.50 -23.65
N GLY A 74 -6.22 -4.72 -22.43
CA GLY A 74 -4.83 -5.10 -22.23
C GLY A 74 -4.26 -4.68 -20.88
N SER A 75 -3.01 -5.05 -20.65
CA SER A 75 -2.20 -4.55 -19.54
C SER A 75 -1.16 -3.57 -20.08
N ILE A 76 -1.05 -2.42 -19.44
CA ILE A 76 -0.13 -1.33 -19.79
C ILE A 76 0.85 -1.18 -18.64
N LYS A 77 2.12 -0.95 -18.93
CA LYS A 77 3.15 -0.69 -17.91
C LYS A 77 3.90 0.58 -18.25
N SER A 78 4.16 1.40 -17.24
CA SER A 78 5.04 2.55 -17.35
C SER A 78 6.02 2.54 -16.18
N ASN A 79 7.30 2.70 -16.51
CA ASN A 79 8.37 2.72 -15.52
C ASN A 79 8.79 4.17 -15.30
N TRP A 80 9.14 4.50 -14.07
CA TRP A 80 9.80 5.76 -13.76
C TRP A 80 11.13 5.49 -13.06
N ARG A 81 12.09 6.37 -13.28
CA ARG A 81 13.41 6.31 -12.66
C ARG A 81 13.83 7.74 -12.34
N HIS A 82 14.31 7.94 -11.12
CA HIS A 82 14.90 9.18 -10.69
C HIS A 82 16.29 8.90 -10.11
N ILE A 83 17.31 9.57 -10.64
CA ILE A 83 18.69 9.53 -10.12
C ILE A 83 18.81 10.72 -9.17
N LYS A 84 19.09 10.47 -7.89
CA LYS A 84 19.17 11.52 -6.87
C LYS A 84 20.30 12.50 -7.18
N TRP A 85 20.06 13.78 -6.95
CA TRP A 85 21.09 14.80 -6.78
C TRP A 85 21.17 15.20 -5.31
N SER A 86 22.21 14.73 -4.62
CA SER A 86 22.56 15.06 -3.22
C SER A 86 21.52 14.74 -2.12
N GLU A 87 21.95 14.65 -0.87
CA GLU A 87 21.15 14.34 0.32
C GLU A 87 20.17 15.46 0.74
N GLU A 88 19.40 16.00 -0.19
CA GLU A 88 18.38 16.99 0.15
C GLU A 88 17.11 16.34 0.74
N ASN A 89 16.50 17.16 1.62
CA ASN A 89 15.31 17.00 2.44
C ASN A 89 14.38 15.82 2.06
N GLN A 90 14.04 14.96 3.03
CA GLN A 90 13.10 13.85 2.86
C GLN A 90 11.77 14.29 2.23
N ILE A 91 11.27 15.48 2.58
CA ILE A 91 10.02 16.03 2.04
C ILE A 91 10.13 16.30 0.54
N GLU A 92 11.27 16.84 0.09
CA GLU A 92 11.51 17.13 -1.33
C GLU A 92 11.66 15.84 -2.15
N ARG A 93 12.31 14.84 -1.57
CA ARG A 93 12.37 13.49 -2.14
C ARG A 93 10.98 12.91 -2.37
N GLU A 94 10.11 12.94 -1.36
CA GLU A 94 8.74 12.40 -1.48
C GLU A 94 7.94 13.13 -2.57
N ARG A 95 8.10 14.45 -2.70
CA ARG A 95 7.47 15.24 -3.77
C ARG A 95 7.95 14.83 -5.17
N ILE A 96 9.26 14.73 -5.38
CA ILE A 96 9.82 14.35 -6.68
C ILE A 96 9.37 12.94 -7.07
N LEU A 97 9.39 11.99 -6.13
CA LEU A 97 8.93 10.62 -6.40
C LEU A 97 7.43 10.60 -6.74
N ALA A 98 6.61 11.38 -6.05
CA ALA A 98 5.18 11.50 -6.36
C ALA A 98 4.94 12.11 -7.75
N ASP A 99 5.76 13.07 -8.18
CA ASP A 99 5.67 13.67 -9.51
C ASP A 99 6.09 12.68 -10.62
N GLU A 100 7.17 11.92 -10.43
CA GLU A 100 7.60 10.88 -11.37
C GLU A 100 6.58 9.75 -11.48
N GLU A 101 6.01 9.32 -10.35
CA GLU A 101 4.92 8.35 -10.33
C GLU A 101 3.67 8.87 -11.05
N LYS A 102 3.33 10.15 -10.86
CA LYS A 102 2.22 10.80 -11.57
C LYS A 102 2.45 10.87 -13.07
N LYS A 103 3.68 11.12 -13.53
CA LYS A 103 4.05 11.08 -14.95
C LYS A 103 3.86 9.67 -15.54
N ALA A 104 4.32 8.63 -14.85
CA ALA A 104 4.11 7.25 -15.26
C ALA A 104 2.62 6.87 -15.29
N GLN A 105 1.84 7.35 -14.31
CA GLN A 105 0.40 7.19 -14.31
C GLN A 105 -0.27 7.89 -15.52
N ASN A 106 0.12 9.13 -15.84
CA ASN A 106 -0.42 9.84 -17.00
C ASN A 106 -0.08 9.13 -18.32
N ASP A 107 1.13 8.57 -18.45
CA ASP A 107 1.54 7.77 -19.62
C ASP A 107 0.61 6.55 -19.80
N ILE A 108 0.28 5.85 -18.71
CA ILE A 108 -0.71 4.74 -18.76
C ILE A 108 -2.07 5.22 -19.22
N LEU A 109 -2.56 6.33 -18.68
CA LEU A 109 -3.89 6.86 -19.04
C LEU A 109 -3.93 7.31 -20.51
N ASN A 110 -2.87 7.94 -21.00
CA ASN A 110 -2.74 8.32 -22.40
C ASN A 110 -2.77 7.08 -23.31
N GLN A 111 -1.98 6.03 -23.01
CA GLN A 111 -1.97 4.78 -23.78
C GLN A 111 -3.31 4.02 -23.71
N ALA A 112 -3.98 4.05 -22.56
CA ALA A 112 -5.30 3.47 -22.40
C ALA A 112 -6.34 4.22 -23.25
N SER A 113 -6.28 5.55 -23.26
CA SER A 113 -7.14 6.40 -24.09
C SER A 113 -6.96 6.11 -25.58
N GLU A 114 -5.71 5.96 -26.03
CA GLU A 114 -5.38 5.60 -27.42
C GLU A 114 -5.94 4.23 -27.82
N SER A 115 -6.08 3.31 -26.84
CA SER A 115 -6.72 2.01 -27.02
C SER A 115 -8.27 2.08 -26.95
N GLY A 116 -8.83 3.27 -26.74
CA GLY A 116 -10.26 3.52 -26.58
C GLY A 116 -10.82 3.22 -25.20
N ALA A 117 -9.99 2.90 -24.21
CA ALA A 117 -10.42 2.55 -22.86
C ALA A 117 -11.16 3.71 -22.17
N ASN A 118 -12.13 3.37 -21.33
CA ASN A 118 -12.77 4.34 -20.44
C ASN A 118 -12.70 3.94 -18.95
N LEU A 119 -12.11 2.78 -18.65
CA LEU A 119 -11.85 2.30 -17.29
C LEU A 119 -10.43 1.75 -17.23
N VAL A 120 -9.66 2.17 -16.21
CA VAL A 120 -8.32 1.64 -15.94
C VAL A 120 -8.17 1.33 -14.46
N PHE A 121 -7.73 0.10 -14.17
CA PHE A 121 -7.32 -0.30 -12.84
C PHE A 121 -5.80 -0.15 -12.71
N ILE A 122 -5.35 0.71 -11.80
CA ILE A 122 -3.94 1.03 -11.62
C ILE A 122 -3.40 0.33 -10.37
N ASP A 123 -2.23 -0.28 -10.53
CA ASP A 123 -1.36 -0.72 -9.46
C ASP A 123 -0.07 0.12 -9.48
N LYS A 124 0.32 0.56 -8.29
CA LYS A 124 1.55 1.32 -8.07
C LYS A 124 2.47 0.37 -7.32
N SER A 125 3.21 -0.45 -8.05
CA SER A 125 4.15 -1.37 -7.42
C SER A 125 5.33 -0.58 -6.88
N GLY A 126 5.65 -0.85 -5.60
CA GLY A 126 6.42 0.05 -4.75
C GLY A 126 7.78 0.46 -5.29
N THR A 127 8.24 1.61 -4.81
CA THR A 127 9.56 2.16 -5.07
C THR A 127 10.64 1.19 -4.62
N SER A 128 11.42 0.67 -5.57
CA SER A 128 12.69 0.01 -5.28
C SER A 128 13.80 1.05 -5.33
N GLY A 129 14.53 1.19 -4.23
CA GLY A 129 15.74 1.99 -4.16
C GLY A 129 16.95 1.09 -3.96
N SER A 130 18.02 1.29 -4.74
CA SER A 130 19.34 0.80 -4.34
C SER A 130 20.04 1.90 -3.55
N ASN A 131 20.61 1.56 -2.40
CA ASN A 131 21.42 2.50 -1.62
C ASN A 131 22.74 2.81 -2.35
N ASP A 132 23.22 1.89 -3.19
CA ASP A 132 24.54 1.98 -3.82
C ASP A 132 24.59 2.99 -4.98
N ASP A 133 23.48 3.20 -5.70
CA ASP A 133 23.45 4.10 -6.88
C ASP A 133 22.55 5.33 -6.69
N LEU A 134 22.04 5.55 -5.47
CA LEU A 134 21.07 6.62 -5.15
C LEU A 134 19.93 6.73 -6.17
N THR A 135 19.54 5.60 -6.75
CA THR A 135 18.56 5.53 -7.84
C THR A 135 17.27 4.95 -7.30
N TYR A 136 16.19 5.71 -7.48
CA TYR A 136 14.84 5.26 -7.19
C TYR A 136 14.16 4.89 -8.50
N SER A 137 13.47 3.76 -8.50
CA SER A 137 12.63 3.38 -9.62
C SER A 137 11.38 2.68 -9.13
N GLY A 138 10.33 2.83 -9.92
CA GLY A 138 9.05 2.18 -9.68
C GLY A 138 8.40 1.80 -10.99
N THR A 139 7.38 0.96 -10.89
CA THR A 139 6.56 0.56 -12.02
C THR A 139 5.12 0.87 -11.69
N VAL A 140 4.43 1.50 -12.63
CA VAL A 140 2.99 1.64 -12.58
C VAL A 140 2.42 0.66 -13.61
N THR A 141 1.44 -0.13 -13.21
CA THR A 141 0.75 -1.08 -14.10
C THR A 141 -0.71 -0.70 -14.19
N GLY A 142 -1.27 -0.67 -15.39
CA GLY A 142 -2.68 -0.45 -15.66
C GLY A 142 -3.32 -1.69 -16.30
N ILE A 143 -4.56 -1.99 -15.93
CA ILE A 143 -5.43 -2.96 -16.61
C ILE A 143 -6.59 -2.17 -17.23
N SER A 144 -6.66 -2.13 -18.56
CA SER A 144 -7.60 -1.27 -19.29
C SER A 144 -8.83 -2.04 -19.78
N TYR A 145 -9.98 -1.38 -19.70
CA TYR A 145 -11.27 -1.89 -20.14
C TYR A 145 -12.02 -0.84 -20.97
N LYS A 146 -12.82 -1.33 -21.92
CA LYS A 146 -13.89 -0.57 -22.58
C LYS A 146 -15.22 -1.09 -22.07
N CYS A 147 -16.02 -0.22 -21.44
CA CYS A 147 -17.37 -0.53 -21.01
C CYS A 147 -18.37 0.45 -21.66
N ASP A 148 -19.61 0.02 -21.88
CA ASP A 148 -20.62 0.87 -22.53
C ASP A 148 -21.13 2.00 -21.64
N SER A 149 -21.26 1.75 -20.33
CA SER A 149 -21.85 2.70 -19.38
C SER A 149 -20.95 2.91 -18.17
N LEU A 150 -20.36 4.10 -18.07
CA LEU A 150 -19.61 4.52 -16.88
C LEU A 150 -20.53 4.70 -15.66
N GLU A 151 -21.79 5.09 -15.88
CA GLU A 151 -22.74 5.29 -14.79
C GLU A 151 -23.12 3.98 -14.11
N THR A 152 -23.25 2.91 -14.91
CA THR A 152 -23.45 1.55 -14.40
C THR A 152 -22.25 1.10 -13.56
N LEU A 153 -21.03 1.38 -14.00
CA LEU A 153 -19.81 1.07 -13.23
C LEU A 153 -19.75 1.82 -11.90
N ARG A 154 -20.11 3.10 -11.89
CA ARG A 154 -20.16 3.92 -10.65
C ARG A 154 -21.20 3.39 -9.66
N THR A 155 -22.39 3.07 -10.16
CA THR A 155 -23.47 2.50 -9.33
C THR A 155 -23.07 1.15 -8.74
N LEU A 156 -22.47 0.28 -9.57
CA LEU A 156 -21.98 -1.01 -9.12
C LEU A 156 -20.85 -0.87 -8.09
N GLN A 157 -19.90 0.03 -8.32
CA GLN A 157 -18.84 0.32 -7.37
C GLN A 157 -19.40 0.78 -6.01
N ALA A 158 -20.36 1.71 -6.01
CA ALA A 158 -21.00 2.17 -4.78
C ALA A 158 -21.71 1.03 -4.04
N GLY A 159 -22.38 0.12 -4.76
CA GLY A 159 -22.98 -1.08 -4.17
C GLY A 159 -21.94 -2.01 -3.53
N LEU A 160 -20.84 -2.27 -4.23
CA LEU A 160 -19.74 -3.09 -3.72
C LEU A 160 -19.05 -2.47 -2.50
N ASP A 161 -18.90 -1.15 -2.47
CA ASP A 161 -18.32 -0.44 -1.33
C ASP A 161 -19.20 -0.56 -0.08
N ILE A 162 -20.52 -0.40 -0.25
CA ILE A 162 -21.50 -0.59 0.84
C ILE A 162 -21.47 -2.04 1.35
N GLU A 163 -21.38 -3.02 0.46
CA GLU A 163 -21.31 -4.43 0.84
C GLU A 163 -20.00 -4.77 1.58
N GLU A 164 -18.88 -4.21 1.12
CA GLU A 164 -17.60 -4.40 1.80
C GLU A 164 -17.59 -3.77 3.20
N GLU A 165 -18.18 -2.58 3.35
CA GLU A 165 -18.32 -1.91 4.65
C GLU A 165 -19.21 -2.73 5.60
N ARG A 166 -20.34 -3.25 5.12
CA ARG A 166 -21.19 -4.15 5.90
C ARG A 166 -20.44 -5.39 6.36
N ARG A 167 -19.71 -6.05 5.44
CA ARG A 167 -18.91 -7.23 5.80
C ARG A 167 -17.86 -6.91 6.86
N LYS A 168 -17.14 -5.79 6.75
CA LYS A 168 -16.16 -5.37 7.76
C LYS A 168 -16.82 -5.11 9.12
N ASN A 169 -18.00 -4.49 9.13
CA ASN A 169 -18.76 -4.25 10.35
C ASN A 169 -19.24 -5.55 10.98
N ASP A 170 -19.72 -6.51 10.18
CA ASP A 170 -20.16 -7.82 10.66
C ASP A 170 -18.98 -8.65 11.21
N GLU A 171 -17.84 -8.65 10.51
CA GLU A 171 -16.61 -9.29 10.99
C GLU A 171 -16.11 -8.66 12.30
N GLN A 172 -16.17 -7.33 12.42
CA GLN A 172 -15.82 -6.65 13.67
C GLN A 172 -16.78 -7.02 14.79
N LYS A 173 -18.08 -6.99 14.52
CA LYS A 173 -19.11 -7.38 15.49
C LYS A 173 -18.92 -8.83 15.95
N GLN A 174 -18.56 -9.74 15.04
CA GLN A 174 -18.29 -11.12 15.39
C GLN A 174 -17.03 -11.25 16.26
N ARG A 175 -15.95 -10.52 15.94
CA ARG A 175 -14.76 -10.44 16.80
C ARG A 175 -15.13 -9.92 18.20
N ASP A 176 -15.90 -8.85 18.29
CA ASP A 176 -16.33 -8.28 19.57
C ASP A 176 -17.16 -9.28 20.38
N ILE A 177 -18.04 -10.06 19.73
CA ILE A 177 -18.82 -11.12 20.38
C ILE A 177 -17.91 -12.25 20.88
N ASP A 178 -16.94 -12.68 20.07
CA ASP A 178 -16.05 -13.78 20.44
C ASP A 178 -15.06 -13.37 21.54
N GLU A 179 -14.53 -12.15 21.49
CA GLU A 179 -13.75 -11.54 22.58
C GLU A 179 -14.57 -11.46 23.86
N GLU A 180 -15.82 -10.99 23.79
CA GLU A 180 -16.71 -10.92 24.95
C GLU A 180 -17.00 -12.31 25.53
N ARG A 181 -17.21 -13.32 24.68
CA ARG A 181 -17.37 -14.72 25.14
C ARG A 181 -16.14 -15.23 25.86
N GLN A 182 -14.95 -14.99 25.31
CA GLN A 182 -13.69 -15.37 25.94
C GLN A 182 -13.50 -14.70 27.30
N LEU A 183 -13.81 -13.40 27.41
CA LEU A 183 -13.76 -12.67 28.67
C LEU A 183 -14.77 -13.24 29.68
N VAL A 184 -16.02 -13.49 29.27
CA VAL A 184 -17.02 -14.09 30.14
C VAL A 184 -16.56 -15.45 30.66
N GLU A 185 -15.99 -16.30 29.80
CA GLU A 185 -15.45 -17.59 30.20
C GLU A 185 -14.28 -17.43 31.18
N LEU A 186 -13.32 -16.54 30.88
CA LEU A 186 -12.14 -16.26 31.68
C LEU A 186 -12.49 -15.84 33.12
N TYR A 187 -13.50 -14.99 33.29
CA TYR A 187 -13.94 -14.48 34.60
C TYR A 187 -15.05 -15.32 35.25
N SER A 188 -15.57 -16.36 34.60
CA SER A 188 -16.69 -17.16 35.12
C SER A 188 -16.32 -18.02 36.34
N LYS A 189 -15.08 -18.52 36.38
CA LYS A 189 -14.57 -19.50 37.36
C LYS A 189 -13.28 -19.03 38.02
N PRO A 190 -12.92 -19.55 39.21
CA PRO A 190 -11.60 -19.33 39.78
C PRO A 190 -10.49 -19.81 38.84
N LYS A 191 -9.40 -19.06 38.76
CA LYS A 191 -8.20 -19.33 37.96
C LYS A 191 -6.94 -18.94 38.73
N ASN A 192 -5.78 -19.38 38.26
CA ASN A 192 -4.49 -18.92 38.77
C ASN A 192 -4.19 -17.53 38.19
N TRP A 193 -4.51 -16.48 38.94
CA TRP A 193 -4.31 -15.11 38.52
C TRP A 193 -2.98 -14.55 39.01
N LEU A 194 -2.20 -14.01 38.09
CA LEU A 194 -1.11 -13.10 38.39
C LEU A 194 -1.69 -11.71 38.62
N THR A 195 -1.71 -11.27 39.87
CA THR A 195 -2.16 -9.93 40.25
C THR A 195 -0.99 -9.14 40.83
N CYS A 196 -0.91 -7.85 40.50
CA CYS A 196 0.11 -6.96 41.03
C CYS A 196 -0.53 -5.85 41.86
N ILE A 197 0.14 -5.43 42.94
CA ILE A 197 -0.29 -4.38 43.85
C ILE A 197 0.89 -3.45 44.19
N LEU A 198 0.61 -2.24 44.66
CA LEU A 198 1.65 -1.35 45.18
C LEU A 198 2.25 -1.95 46.46
N SER A 199 3.58 -2.02 46.55
CA SER A 199 4.28 -2.56 47.71
C SER A 199 4.37 -1.58 48.88
N GLY A 200 4.11 -0.28 48.64
CA GLY A 200 4.30 0.80 49.60
C GLY A 200 5.77 1.26 49.76
N TYR A 201 6.71 0.51 49.20
CA TYR A 201 8.14 0.82 49.22
C TYR A 201 8.61 1.02 47.78
N SER A 202 8.61 2.28 47.32
CA SER A 202 9.11 2.68 46.00
C SER A 202 10.04 3.87 46.13
N ASN A 203 11.08 3.89 45.30
CA ASN A 203 11.89 5.09 45.08
C ASN A 203 11.22 6.07 44.09
N LEU A 204 10.08 5.68 43.50
CA LEU A 204 9.31 6.51 42.58
C LEU A 204 8.13 7.20 43.28
N PRO A 205 7.67 8.35 42.78
CA PRO A 205 6.46 8.98 43.25
C PRO A 205 5.24 8.04 43.15
N PRO A 206 4.30 8.07 44.12
CA PRO A 206 3.13 7.20 44.12
C PRO A 206 2.28 7.29 42.84
N SER A 207 2.20 8.47 42.21
CA SER A 207 1.51 8.66 40.94
C SER A 207 2.14 7.85 39.80
N THR A 208 3.47 7.82 39.72
CA THR A 208 4.22 7.07 38.71
C THR A 208 4.08 5.56 38.92
N SER A 209 4.21 5.07 40.15
CA SER A 209 4.00 3.65 40.46
C SER A 209 2.58 3.20 40.15
N LYS A 210 1.58 4.03 40.46
CA LYS A 210 0.17 3.78 40.14
C LYS A 210 -0.06 3.73 38.63
N GLN A 211 0.53 4.65 37.87
CA GLN A 211 0.46 4.63 36.40
C GLN A 211 1.08 3.35 35.82
N MET A 212 2.26 2.96 36.31
CA MET A 212 2.93 1.73 35.86
C MET A 212 2.11 0.48 36.17
N LEU A 213 1.53 0.40 37.39
CA LEU A 213 0.67 -0.71 37.79
C LEU A 213 -0.48 -0.92 36.79
N TYR A 214 -1.21 0.15 36.47
CA TYR A 214 -2.41 0.04 35.62
C TYR A 214 -2.10 -0.06 34.12
N SER A 215 -0.96 0.47 33.66
CA SER A 215 -0.60 0.44 32.23
C SER A 215 0.23 -0.77 31.81
N LYS A 216 1.04 -1.35 32.71
CA LYS A 216 2.00 -2.42 32.37
C LYS A 216 1.79 -3.72 33.16
N PHE A 217 1.13 -3.67 34.31
CA PHE A 217 0.98 -4.83 35.20
C PHE A 217 -0.49 -5.22 35.38
N LYS A 218 -1.23 -5.32 34.26
CA LYS A 218 -2.60 -5.84 34.24
C LYS A 218 -2.65 -7.30 34.74
N PRO A 219 -3.75 -7.71 35.40
CA PRO A 219 -3.95 -9.10 35.79
C PRO A 219 -3.86 -10.06 34.59
N SER A 220 -3.33 -11.26 34.82
CA SER A 220 -3.23 -12.28 33.77
C SER A 220 -3.54 -13.65 34.35
N ALA A 221 -4.37 -14.44 33.67
CA ALA A 221 -4.70 -15.80 34.11
C ALA A 221 -3.75 -16.81 33.49
N TYR A 222 -3.49 -17.88 34.23
CA TYR A 222 -2.66 -19.01 33.81
C TYR A 222 -3.39 -20.33 34.08
N ASP A 223 -3.06 -21.34 33.27
CA ASP A 223 -3.72 -22.66 33.36
C ASP A 223 -3.28 -23.44 34.60
N SER A 224 -2.02 -23.27 35.04
CA SER A 224 -1.48 -23.94 36.22
C SER A 224 -0.91 -22.97 37.26
N SER A 225 -0.84 -23.44 38.51
CA SER A 225 -0.25 -22.67 39.61
C SER A 225 1.27 -22.47 39.42
N GLU A 226 1.98 -23.45 38.86
CA GLU A 226 3.42 -23.33 38.57
C GLU A 226 3.70 -22.24 37.55
N GLN A 227 3.00 -22.25 36.40
CA GLN A 227 3.16 -21.23 35.36
C GLN A 227 2.90 -19.83 35.90
N CYS A 228 1.87 -19.69 36.73
CA CYS A 228 1.51 -18.44 37.37
C CYS A 228 2.58 -17.98 38.38
N ALA A 229 3.15 -18.90 39.16
CA ALA A 229 4.22 -18.61 40.11
C ALA A 229 5.52 -18.20 39.41
N ASP A 230 5.91 -18.90 38.35
CA ASP A 230 7.08 -18.57 37.52
C ASP A 230 6.92 -17.19 36.87
N ALA A 231 5.74 -16.90 36.32
CA ALA A 231 5.42 -15.59 35.77
C ALA A 231 5.44 -14.49 36.84
N ALA A 232 4.95 -14.77 38.05
CA ALA A 232 5.02 -13.84 39.17
C ALA A 232 6.47 -13.53 39.55
N TRP A 233 7.31 -14.56 39.68
CA TRP A 233 8.72 -14.40 39.98
C TRP A 233 9.43 -13.57 38.91
N LEU A 234 9.18 -13.88 37.62
CA LEU A 234 9.79 -13.13 36.52
C LEU A 234 9.33 -11.68 36.49
N LYS A 235 8.02 -11.40 36.60
CA LYS A 235 7.50 -10.02 36.63
C LYS A 235 8.04 -9.24 37.82
N ASN A 236 8.23 -9.88 38.98
CA ASN A 236 8.77 -9.22 40.17
C ASN A 236 10.20 -8.71 40.00
N LYS A 237 11.01 -9.30 39.11
CA LYS A 237 12.37 -8.79 38.84
C LYS A 237 12.38 -7.32 38.39
N ILE A 238 11.32 -6.91 37.69
CA ILE A 238 11.16 -5.55 37.17
C ILE A 238 10.17 -4.76 38.04
N ALA A 239 9.07 -5.38 38.49
CA ALA A 239 8.01 -4.70 39.24
C ALA A 239 8.50 -4.03 40.53
N VAL A 240 9.48 -4.64 41.22
CA VAL A 240 10.02 -4.12 42.48
C VAL A 240 10.70 -2.76 42.29
N GLU A 241 11.34 -2.51 41.15
CA GLU A 241 11.95 -1.20 40.84
C GLU A 241 10.90 -0.08 40.80
N PHE A 242 9.66 -0.43 40.47
CA PHE A 242 8.52 0.48 40.44
C PHE A 242 7.74 0.52 41.76
N GLY A 243 8.19 -0.21 42.80
CA GLY A 243 7.45 -0.39 44.05
C GLY A 243 6.13 -1.16 43.86
N ILE A 244 6.15 -2.14 42.96
CA ILE A 244 5.03 -3.03 42.67
C ILE A 244 5.43 -4.45 43.08
N LYS A 245 4.49 -5.18 43.68
CA LYS A 245 4.63 -6.61 44.00
C LYS A 245 3.56 -7.39 43.26
N CYS A 246 3.99 -8.41 42.53
CA CYS A 246 3.14 -9.36 41.85
C CYS A 246 3.07 -10.68 42.63
N ALA A 247 1.90 -11.30 42.64
CA ALA A 247 1.67 -12.58 43.29
C ALA A 247 0.70 -13.43 42.46
N CYS A 248 0.87 -14.75 42.53
CA CYS A 248 -0.08 -15.70 42.00
C CYS A 248 -1.15 -16.00 43.05
N ASN A 249 -2.42 -15.85 42.69
CA ASN A 249 -3.57 -16.14 43.55
C ASN A 249 -4.59 -17.00 42.81
N PHE A 250 -5.00 -18.13 43.40
CA PHE A 250 -6.13 -18.89 42.89
C PHE A 250 -7.43 -18.25 43.35
N THR A 251 -8.06 -17.46 42.47
CA THR A 251 -9.25 -16.68 42.83
C THR A 251 -10.16 -16.42 41.64
N LYS A 252 -11.37 -15.95 41.91
CA LYS A 252 -12.27 -15.41 40.88
C LYS A 252 -12.22 -13.89 40.97
N LEU A 253 -11.75 -13.25 39.91
CA LEU A 253 -11.78 -11.79 39.80
C LEU A 253 -13.15 -11.31 39.31
N ASP A 254 -13.59 -10.17 39.83
CA ASP A 254 -14.75 -9.46 39.31
C ASP A 254 -14.30 -8.61 38.11
N ARG A 255 -14.75 -9.00 36.92
CA ARG A 255 -14.41 -8.32 35.67
C ARG A 255 -14.66 -6.81 35.75
N ARG A 256 -15.77 -6.36 36.33
CA ARG A 256 -16.11 -4.92 36.38
C ARG A 256 -15.09 -4.15 37.23
N LYS A 257 -14.63 -4.75 38.33
CA LYS A 257 -13.59 -4.15 39.17
C LYS A 257 -12.26 -4.07 38.43
N VAL A 258 -11.87 -5.16 37.76
CA VAL A 258 -10.63 -5.20 36.96
C VAL A 258 -10.65 -4.15 35.85
N GLU A 259 -11.73 -4.05 35.07
CA GLU A 259 -11.85 -3.05 33.99
C GLU A 259 -11.88 -1.60 34.52
N THR A 260 -12.49 -1.37 35.68
CA THR A 260 -12.51 -0.04 36.31
C THR A 260 -11.12 0.38 36.79
N GLU A 261 -10.35 -0.56 37.33
CA GLU A 261 -9.02 -0.28 37.90
C GLU A 261 -7.92 -0.22 36.82
N TYR A 262 -7.96 -1.12 35.83
CA TYR A 262 -6.89 -1.31 34.85
C TYR A 262 -7.25 -0.84 33.42
N GLY A 263 -8.48 -0.35 33.22
CA GLY A 263 -9.03 -0.04 31.90
C GLY A 263 -9.42 -1.30 31.12
N LYS A 264 -10.19 -1.11 30.03
CA LYS A 264 -10.47 -2.16 29.05
C LYS A 264 -9.16 -2.66 28.40
#